data_AF-A0A6C0DDA9-F1
#
_entry.id   AF-A0A6C0DDA9-F1
#
_cell.length_a   1.000
_cell.length_b   1.000
_cell.length_c   1.000
_cell.angle_alpha   90.00
_cell.angle_beta   90.00
_cell.angle_gamma   90.00
#
_symmetry.space_group_name_H-M   'P 1'
#
loop_
_entity.id
_entity.type
_entity.pdbx_description
1 polymer ?
#
loop_
_entity_poly.entity_id
_entity_poly.type
_entity_poly.pdbx_seq_one_letter_code
_entity_poly.pdbx_strand_id
1 'polypeptide(L)'
;MKSWKIYIGFIIYIFAIIVYSRLTKTFDIPSYSYVMPKDYVLPKQIWCYWDSGTLPKNIEGYYQNNRSVLDDWKITLLTDETLSNYIDISDIPDNYKMLMPQHKADYIRLAVLYKWGGTWMDASIIINSKEAFEKLYRETTERKAQATLFTLGITKPDASFIENWFIMAPRESPVIGAWLHEFTNAIQMTFLNYEMHIRHNKYTINSRIHLPYLTQHACMQVILQKYPELKQMIILHPSEDDMLRIQVECKWEFPCISNAVKKGYTDIPYVKLRSIDRFALK
;
A
#
# COMPACT_ATOMS: atom_id res chain seq x y z
N MET A 1 -52.15 32.42 0.51
CA MET A 1 -51.26 31.81 -0.51
C MET A 1 -49.77 32.25 -0.48
N LYS A 2 -49.34 33.24 0.31
CA LYS A 2 -47.92 33.66 0.38
C LYS A 2 -47.05 32.96 1.44
N SER A 3 -47.63 32.28 2.43
CA SER A 3 -46.88 31.71 3.57
C SER A 3 -46.13 30.41 3.25
N TRP A 4 -46.67 29.55 2.38
CA TRP A 4 -46.05 28.25 2.10
C TRP A 4 -44.75 28.34 1.29
N LYS A 5 -44.63 29.33 0.39
CA LYS A 5 -43.39 29.60 -0.36
C LYS A 5 -42.23 30.02 0.55
N ILE A 6 -42.53 30.78 1.61
CA ILE A 6 -41.54 31.18 2.62
C ILE A 6 -41.07 29.96 3.43
N TYR A 7 -42.00 29.08 3.80
CA TYR A 7 -41.68 27.82 4.50
C TYR A 7 -40.81 26.88 3.65
N ILE A 8 -41.12 26.71 2.36
CA ILE A 8 -40.31 25.89 1.45
C ILE A 8 -38.91 26.49 1.27
N GLY A 9 -38.81 27.82 1.10
CA GLY A 9 -37.51 28.50 1.01
C GLY A 9 -36.65 28.34 2.26
N PHE A 10 -37.26 28.39 3.45
CA PHE A 10 -36.59 28.17 4.73
C PHE A 10 -36.11 26.73 4.90
N ILE A 11 -36.91 25.73 4.49
CA ILE A 11 -36.51 24.32 4.53
C ILE A 11 -35.35 24.05 3.56
N ILE A 12 -35.41 24.60 2.35
CA ILE A 12 -34.30 24.48 1.37
C ILE A 12 -33.03 25.14 1.91
N TYR A 13 -33.16 26.30 2.56
CA TYR A 13 -32.03 27.01 3.17
C TYR A 13 -31.41 26.23 4.33
N ILE A 14 -32.22 25.67 5.24
CA ILE A 14 -31.74 24.79 6.32
C ILE A 14 -31.10 23.54 5.73
N PHE A 15 -31.71 22.92 4.72
CA PHE A 15 -31.14 21.76 4.05
C PHE A 15 -29.79 22.10 3.38
N ALA A 16 -29.69 23.26 2.73
CA ALA A 16 -28.45 23.77 2.16
C ALA A 16 -27.40 24.04 3.24
N ILE A 17 -27.78 24.57 4.41
CA ILE A 17 -26.87 24.73 5.56
C ILE A 17 -26.42 23.38 6.11
N ILE A 18 -27.31 22.41 6.25
CA ILE A 18 -26.96 21.07 6.76
C ILE A 18 -26.05 20.36 5.76
N VAL A 19 -26.35 20.44 4.47
CA VAL A 19 -25.51 19.91 3.39
C VAL A 19 -24.17 20.62 3.38
N TYR A 20 -24.14 21.96 3.41
CA TYR A 20 -22.92 22.75 3.48
C TYR A 20 -22.10 22.39 4.72
N SER A 21 -22.71 22.37 5.91
CA SER A 21 -22.09 21.98 7.18
C SER A 21 -21.54 20.55 7.16
N ARG A 22 -22.21 19.61 6.49
CA ARG A 22 -21.71 18.25 6.29
C ARG A 22 -20.55 18.22 5.28
N LEU A 23 -20.62 19.03 4.22
CA LEU A 23 -19.55 19.18 3.21
C LEU A 23 -18.33 19.95 3.75
N THR A 24 -18.54 20.82 4.73
CA THR A 24 -17.50 21.63 5.40
C THR A 24 -17.19 21.13 6.80
N LYS A 25 -17.55 19.89 7.14
CA LYS A 25 -17.02 19.28 8.36
C LYS A 25 -15.51 19.29 8.22
N THR A 26 -14.86 20.18 8.98
CA THR A 26 -13.43 20.16 9.17
C THR A 26 -13.15 18.90 9.95
N PHE A 27 -12.60 17.91 9.25
CA PHE A 27 -12.00 16.78 9.93
C PHE A 27 -10.68 17.29 10.48
N ASP A 28 -10.71 17.73 11.74
CA ASP A 28 -9.49 18.01 12.49
C ASP A 28 -8.80 16.67 12.73
N ILE A 29 -7.90 16.33 11.81
CA ILE A 29 -7.07 15.13 11.92
C ILE A 29 -6.06 15.41 13.04
N PRO A 30 -6.05 14.61 14.13
CA PRO A 30 -5.05 14.75 15.17
C PRO A 30 -3.65 14.69 14.55
N SER A 31 -2.77 15.62 14.94
CA SER A 31 -1.40 15.62 14.47
C SER A 31 -0.72 14.32 14.90
N TYR A 32 -0.18 13.58 13.93
CA TYR A 32 0.69 12.45 14.22
C TYR A 32 2.07 12.98 14.60
N SER A 33 2.55 12.66 15.80
CA SER A 33 3.96 12.83 16.14
C SER A 33 4.63 11.46 16.04
N TYR A 34 5.36 11.21 14.96
CA TYR A 34 6.15 9.99 14.89
C TYR A 34 7.32 10.09 15.85
N VAL A 35 7.61 8.98 16.54
CA VAL A 35 8.76 8.86 17.44
C VAL A 35 9.70 7.84 16.81
N MET A 36 10.98 8.16 16.77
CA MET A 36 11.97 7.19 16.31
C MET A 36 11.96 5.98 17.25
N PRO A 37 11.87 4.74 16.73
CA PRO A 37 11.90 3.56 17.57
C PRO A 37 13.22 3.50 18.33
N LYS A 38 13.15 3.05 19.59
CA LYS A 38 14.32 2.93 20.47
C LYS A 38 15.35 1.96 19.89
N ASP A 39 14.88 0.87 19.30
CA ASP A 39 15.69 -0.19 18.71
C ASP A 39 15.34 -0.38 17.24
N TYR A 40 16.35 -0.57 16.38
CA TYR A 40 16.14 -0.90 14.98
C TYR A 40 16.00 -2.42 14.82
N VAL A 41 14.78 -2.89 14.63
CA VAL A 41 14.48 -4.33 14.49
C VAL A 41 13.77 -4.59 13.17
N LEU A 42 14.46 -5.24 12.23
CA LEU A 42 13.91 -5.71 10.96
C LEU A 42 13.92 -7.25 10.91
N PRO A 43 12.80 -7.91 11.25
CA PRO A 43 12.72 -9.37 11.25
C PRO A 43 12.77 -9.98 9.85
N LYS A 44 13.34 -11.19 9.72
CA LYS A 44 13.24 -12.04 8.52
C LYS A 44 11.85 -12.70 8.40
N GLN A 45 10.84 -11.86 8.28
CA GLN A 45 9.43 -12.24 8.18
C GLN A 45 8.82 -11.60 6.94
N ILE A 46 8.14 -12.40 6.13
CA ILE A 46 7.38 -11.95 4.96
C ILE A 46 5.89 -12.17 5.21
N TRP A 47 5.10 -11.15 4.94
CA TRP A 47 3.65 -11.14 5.04
C TRP A 47 3.05 -11.13 3.64
N CYS A 48 2.24 -12.14 3.36
CA CYS A 48 1.34 -12.20 2.21
C CYS A 48 -0.09 -12.18 2.73
N TYR A 49 -1.05 -11.76 1.91
CA TYR A 49 -2.47 -11.81 2.27
C TYR A 49 -3.32 -12.36 1.13
N TRP A 50 -4.26 -13.22 1.48
CA TRP A 50 -5.34 -13.67 0.60
C TRP A 50 -6.57 -13.97 1.44
N ASP A 51 -7.66 -13.25 1.20
CA ASP A 51 -8.87 -13.24 2.02
C ASP A 51 -9.41 -14.63 2.34
N SER A 52 -9.61 -15.47 1.33
CA SER A 52 -10.17 -16.82 1.45
C SER A 52 -9.21 -17.88 1.97
N GLY A 53 -7.90 -17.58 2.05
CA GLY A 53 -6.84 -18.57 2.29
C GLY A 53 -6.60 -19.59 1.18
N THR A 54 -7.52 -19.75 0.22
CA THR A 54 -7.36 -20.66 -0.92
C THR A 54 -6.76 -19.89 -2.10
N LEU A 55 -5.45 -20.04 -2.29
CA LEU A 55 -4.76 -19.40 -3.41
C LEU A 55 -5.14 -20.06 -4.75
N PRO A 56 -5.35 -19.28 -5.83
CA PRO A 56 -5.41 -19.82 -7.18
C PRO A 56 -4.14 -20.61 -7.51
N LYS A 57 -4.24 -21.72 -8.25
CA LYS A 57 -3.12 -22.66 -8.52
C LYS A 57 -1.82 -21.96 -8.97
N ASN A 58 -1.93 -20.95 -9.81
CA ASN A 58 -0.79 -20.14 -10.27
C ASN A 58 -0.16 -19.33 -9.12
N ILE A 59 -0.96 -18.69 -8.27
CA ILE A 59 -0.49 -17.93 -7.12
C ILE A 59 0.10 -18.86 -6.05
N GLU A 60 -0.52 -20.01 -5.82
CA GLU A 60 0.02 -21.06 -4.95
C GLU A 60 1.42 -21.50 -5.43
N GLY A 61 1.59 -21.70 -6.74
CA GLY A 61 2.90 -22.01 -7.32
C GLY A 61 3.96 -20.95 -7.01
N TYR A 62 3.63 -19.67 -7.16
CA TYR A 62 4.54 -18.56 -6.82
C TYR A 62 4.84 -18.52 -5.32
N TYR A 63 3.83 -18.72 -4.47
CA TYR A 63 3.98 -18.76 -3.02
C TYR A 63 4.92 -19.89 -2.57
N GLN A 64 4.74 -21.11 -3.10
CA GLN A 64 5.61 -22.25 -2.79
C GLN A 64 7.03 -22.06 -3.34
N ASN A 65 7.18 -21.51 -4.55
CA ASN A 65 8.48 -21.14 -5.08
C ASN A 65 9.22 -20.18 -4.12
N ASN A 66 8.55 -19.10 -3.69
CA ASN A 66 9.16 -18.11 -2.82
C ASN A 66 9.57 -18.70 -1.46
N ARG A 67 8.77 -19.63 -0.90
CA ARG A 67 9.14 -20.37 0.32
C ARG A 67 10.34 -21.28 0.13
N SER A 68 10.50 -21.85 -1.06
CA SER A 68 11.66 -22.68 -1.39
C SER A 68 12.92 -21.84 -1.62
N VAL A 69 12.80 -20.67 -2.24
CA VAL A 69 13.93 -19.78 -2.55
C VAL A 69 14.40 -19.03 -1.30
N LEU A 70 13.47 -18.60 -0.44
CA LEU A 70 13.74 -17.86 0.79
C LEU A 70 13.58 -18.76 2.01
N ASP A 71 14.31 -19.87 2.02
CA ASP A 71 14.22 -20.93 3.04
C ASP A 71 14.60 -20.51 4.48
N ASP A 72 15.37 -19.44 4.64
CA ASP A 72 15.71 -18.83 5.92
C ASP A 72 14.78 -17.66 6.32
N TRP A 73 13.75 -17.39 5.51
CA TRP A 73 12.70 -16.42 5.82
C TRP A 73 11.40 -17.12 6.20
N LYS A 74 10.73 -16.58 7.23
CA LYS A 74 9.37 -17.01 7.54
C LYS A 74 8.38 -16.29 6.62
N ILE A 75 7.73 -17.02 5.72
CA ILE A 75 6.64 -16.48 4.89
C ILE A 75 5.29 -16.88 5.49
N THR A 76 4.47 -15.91 5.89
CA THR A 76 3.15 -16.13 6.48
C THR A 76 2.06 -15.62 5.55
N LEU A 77 1.13 -16.51 5.18
CA LEU A 77 -0.09 -16.17 4.47
C LEU A 77 -1.17 -15.80 5.48
N LEU A 78 -1.53 -14.52 5.50
CA LEU A 78 -2.65 -14.00 6.26
C LEU A 78 -3.95 -14.20 5.49
N THR A 79 -5.02 -14.46 6.22
CA THR A 79 -6.38 -14.68 5.73
C THR A 79 -7.36 -13.93 6.61
N ASP A 80 -8.62 -13.77 6.19
CA ASP A 80 -9.63 -13.14 7.05
C ASP A 80 -9.79 -13.87 8.41
N GLU A 81 -9.59 -15.19 8.42
CA GLU A 81 -9.68 -16.03 9.63
C GLU A 81 -8.48 -15.87 10.58
N THR A 82 -7.29 -15.63 10.04
CA THR A 82 -6.04 -15.59 10.82
C THR A 82 -5.61 -14.16 11.17
N LEU A 83 -6.23 -13.15 10.56
CA LEU A 83 -5.84 -11.75 10.68
C LEU A 83 -5.87 -11.24 12.13
N SER A 84 -6.87 -11.66 12.91
CA SER A 84 -7.06 -11.28 14.31
C SER A 84 -5.92 -11.73 15.24
N ASN A 85 -5.09 -12.69 14.80
CA ASN A 85 -3.90 -13.10 15.55
C ASN A 85 -2.75 -12.08 15.44
N TYR A 86 -2.82 -11.18 14.44
CA TYR A 86 -1.72 -10.28 14.09
C TYR A 86 -2.09 -8.81 14.28
N ILE A 87 -3.33 -8.43 14.02
CA ILE A 87 -3.84 -7.06 14.16
C ILE A 87 -4.90 -7.03 15.26
N ASP A 88 -4.85 -6.02 16.12
CA ASP A 88 -5.93 -5.81 17.09
C ASP A 88 -7.17 -5.27 16.38
N ILE A 89 -8.31 -5.92 16.59
CA ILE A 89 -9.58 -5.53 15.98
C ILE A 89 -10.01 -4.15 16.49
N SER A 90 -9.62 -3.76 17.71
CA SER A 90 -9.92 -2.42 18.24
C SER A 90 -9.22 -1.30 17.49
N ASP A 91 -8.12 -1.58 16.79
CA ASP A 91 -7.37 -0.60 16.02
C ASP A 91 -7.98 -0.37 14.62
N ILE A 92 -8.87 -1.27 14.18
CA ILE A 92 -9.47 -1.20 12.85
C ILE A 92 -10.52 -0.07 12.80
N PRO A 93 -10.41 0.88 11.85
CA PRO A 93 -11.37 1.99 11.76
C PRO A 93 -12.78 1.49 11.38
N ASP A 94 -13.82 2.15 11.90
CA ASP A 94 -15.23 1.72 11.73
C ASP A 94 -15.62 1.43 10.27
N ASN A 95 -15.21 2.30 9.34
CA ASN A 95 -15.54 2.18 7.92
C ASN A 95 -14.74 1.10 7.18
N TYR A 96 -13.78 0.42 7.82
CA TYR A 96 -12.97 -0.64 7.23
C TYR A 96 -13.81 -1.77 6.61
N LYS A 97 -14.92 -2.13 7.27
CA LYS A 97 -15.79 -3.22 6.80
C LYS A 97 -16.42 -2.94 5.44
N MET A 98 -16.56 -1.66 5.07
CA MET A 98 -17.13 -1.20 3.80
C MET A 98 -16.11 -1.16 2.65
N LEU A 99 -14.83 -1.39 2.94
CA LEU A 99 -13.77 -1.34 1.94
C LEU A 99 -13.81 -2.51 0.97
N MET A 100 -13.38 -2.27 -0.27
CA MET A 100 -13.12 -3.34 -1.23
C MET A 100 -11.95 -4.22 -0.75
N PRO A 101 -11.86 -5.49 -1.18
CA PRO A 101 -10.80 -6.41 -0.74
C PRO A 101 -9.38 -5.85 -0.89
N GLN A 102 -9.08 -5.16 -2.00
CA GLN A 102 -7.77 -4.55 -2.22
C GLN A 102 -7.47 -3.41 -1.22
N HIS A 103 -8.47 -2.65 -0.81
CA HIS A 103 -8.33 -1.56 0.15
C HIS A 103 -8.22 -2.07 1.59
N LYS A 104 -8.86 -3.21 1.88
CA LYS A 104 -8.61 -3.95 3.13
C LYS A 104 -7.15 -4.42 3.18
N ALA A 105 -6.65 -5.03 2.09
CA ALA A 105 -5.25 -5.44 2.00
C ALA A 105 -4.28 -4.25 2.16
N ASP A 106 -4.62 -3.07 1.62
CA ASP A 106 -3.83 -1.85 1.82
C ASP A 106 -3.64 -1.49 3.31
N TYR A 107 -4.71 -1.59 4.10
CA TYR A 107 -4.68 -1.32 5.53
C TYR A 107 -3.93 -2.43 6.28
N ILE A 108 -4.27 -3.70 6.01
CA ILE A 108 -3.66 -4.88 6.65
C ILE A 108 -2.15 -4.81 6.54
N ARG A 109 -1.63 -4.53 5.33
CA ARG A 109 -0.20 -4.39 5.08
C ARG A 109 0.48 -3.44 6.04
N LEU A 110 -0.06 -2.22 6.16
CA LEU A 110 0.55 -1.20 7.01
C LEU A 110 0.43 -1.58 8.49
N ALA A 111 -0.72 -2.12 8.90
CA ALA A 111 -0.96 -2.53 10.28
C ALA A 111 -0.01 -3.65 10.74
N VAL A 112 0.18 -4.70 9.93
CA VAL A 112 1.11 -5.80 10.29
C VAL A 112 2.56 -5.34 10.27
N LEU A 113 2.94 -4.51 9.30
CA LEU A 113 4.31 -3.98 9.23
C LEU A 113 4.61 -3.03 10.39
N TYR A 114 3.67 -2.18 10.79
CA TYR A 114 3.88 -1.29 11.92
C TYR A 114 4.10 -2.09 13.21
N LYS A 115 3.26 -3.10 13.46
CA LYS A 115 3.30 -3.90 14.70
C LYS A 115 4.46 -4.89 14.74
N TRP A 116 4.79 -5.53 13.62
CA TRP A 116 5.72 -6.66 13.60
C TRP A 116 6.98 -6.40 12.78
N GLY A 117 7.01 -5.37 11.94
CA GLY A 117 8.07 -5.18 10.96
C GLY A 117 8.11 -6.28 9.90
N GLY A 118 9.24 -6.36 9.20
CA GLY A 118 9.51 -7.37 8.18
C GLY A 118 9.19 -6.85 6.78
N THR A 119 8.67 -7.72 5.93
CA THR A 119 8.40 -7.41 4.52
C THR A 119 6.96 -7.77 4.17
N TRP A 120 6.20 -6.81 3.66
CA TRP A 120 4.99 -7.12 2.91
C TRP A 120 5.37 -7.46 1.48
N MET A 121 4.76 -8.51 0.96
CA MET A 121 4.91 -8.92 -0.42
C MET A 121 3.56 -9.43 -0.93
N ASP A 122 3.03 -8.80 -1.96
CA ASP A 122 1.85 -9.34 -2.64
C ASP A 122 2.10 -10.78 -3.11
N ALA A 123 1.12 -11.67 -2.96
CA ALA A 123 1.24 -13.08 -3.31
C ALA A 123 1.53 -13.35 -4.80
N SER A 124 1.36 -12.34 -5.67
CA SER A 124 1.66 -12.42 -7.11
C SER A 124 3.09 -11.99 -7.47
N ILE A 125 3.98 -11.84 -6.48
CA ILE A 125 5.41 -11.60 -6.69
C ILE A 125 6.13 -12.95 -6.72
N ILE A 126 7.05 -13.10 -7.67
CA ILE A 126 7.93 -14.25 -7.83
C ILE A 126 9.33 -13.82 -7.44
N ILE A 127 10.01 -14.60 -6.61
CA ILE A 127 11.41 -14.41 -6.24
C ILE A 127 12.23 -15.51 -6.89
N ASN A 128 13.18 -15.13 -7.75
CA ASN A 128 14.07 -16.05 -8.46
C ASN A 128 15.48 -16.09 -7.85
N SER A 129 15.91 -15.03 -7.15
CA SER A 129 17.21 -14.96 -6.49
C SER A 129 17.07 -14.57 -5.02
N LYS A 130 17.52 -15.47 -4.15
CA LYS A 130 17.69 -15.22 -2.71
C LYS A 130 18.71 -14.11 -2.47
N GLU A 131 19.82 -14.12 -3.20
CA GLU A 131 20.91 -13.16 -3.06
C GLU A 131 20.45 -11.71 -3.33
N ALA A 132 19.60 -11.52 -4.34
CA ALA A 132 19.04 -10.23 -4.68
C ALA A 132 18.03 -9.75 -3.61
N PHE A 133 17.18 -10.64 -3.08
CA PHE A 133 16.28 -10.30 -1.97
C PHE A 133 17.07 -9.94 -0.70
N GLU A 134 18.10 -10.71 -0.38
CA GLU A 134 19.02 -10.44 0.74
C GLU A 134 19.80 -9.14 0.55
N LYS A 135 20.06 -8.71 -0.70
CA LYS A 135 20.66 -7.40 -0.97
C LYS A 135 19.72 -6.27 -0.53
N LEU A 136 18.42 -6.36 -0.82
CA LEU A 136 17.42 -5.40 -0.33
C LEU A 136 17.40 -5.38 1.20
N TYR A 137 17.46 -6.54 1.85
CA TYR A 137 17.52 -6.64 3.31
C TYR A 137 18.79 -6.00 3.89
N ARG A 138 19.97 -6.32 3.37
CA ARG A 138 21.24 -5.73 3.81
C ARG A 138 21.24 -4.21 3.62
N GLU A 139 20.80 -3.73 2.46
CA GLU A 139 20.75 -2.28 2.22
C GLU A 139 19.82 -1.58 3.22
N THR A 140 18.65 -2.17 3.49
CA THR A 140 17.68 -1.64 4.46
C THR A 140 18.27 -1.57 5.87
N THR A 141 18.94 -2.64 6.31
CA THR A 141 19.53 -2.74 7.66
C THR A 141 20.77 -1.86 7.83
N GLU A 142 21.70 -1.87 6.88
CA GLU A 142 22.95 -1.08 6.92
C GLU A 142 22.66 0.42 6.94
N ARG A 143 21.67 0.87 6.17
CA ARG A 143 21.23 2.27 6.15
C ARG A 143 20.28 2.64 7.29
N LYS A 144 19.86 1.66 8.11
CA LYS A 144 18.81 1.80 9.11
C LYS A 144 17.55 2.49 8.55
N ALA A 145 17.20 2.13 7.30
CA ALA A 145 16.06 2.71 6.62
C ALA A 145 14.75 2.31 7.29
N GLN A 146 13.80 3.24 7.31
CA GLN A 146 12.49 3.05 7.90
C GLN A 146 11.48 2.49 6.90
N ALA A 147 11.77 2.52 5.61
CA ALA A 147 11.08 1.70 4.61
C ALA A 147 11.96 1.52 3.38
N THR A 148 11.90 0.34 2.78
CA THR A 148 12.40 0.06 1.43
C THR A 148 11.22 -0.27 0.54
N LEU A 149 11.08 0.51 -0.53
CA LEU A 149 9.89 0.61 -1.37
C LEU A 149 10.29 0.61 -2.84
N PHE A 150 9.31 0.42 -3.71
CA PHE A 150 9.46 0.59 -5.15
C PHE A 150 8.65 1.78 -5.66
N THR A 151 9.05 2.35 -6.78
CA THR A 151 8.34 3.42 -7.49
C THR A 151 8.16 3.07 -8.95
N LEU A 152 7.07 3.54 -9.54
CA LEU A 152 6.85 3.47 -10.99
C LEU A 152 7.13 4.85 -11.59
N GLY A 153 8.29 5.04 -12.21
CA GLY A 153 8.71 6.29 -12.85
C GLY A 153 9.80 6.03 -13.90
N ILE A 154 9.42 6.07 -15.18
CA ILE A 154 10.02 5.43 -16.38
C ILE A 154 11.56 5.46 -16.53
N THR A 155 12.32 6.28 -15.78
CA THR A 155 13.82 6.25 -15.82
C THR A 155 14.53 6.66 -14.52
N LYS A 156 13.84 7.12 -13.47
CA LYS A 156 14.44 7.52 -12.17
C LYS A 156 13.45 7.34 -11.02
N PRO A 157 13.92 7.06 -9.79
CA PRO A 157 13.06 7.02 -8.63
C PRO A 157 12.23 8.30 -8.50
N ASP A 158 10.92 8.18 -8.55
CA ASP A 158 9.97 9.28 -8.47
C ASP A 158 9.11 9.11 -7.21
N ALA A 159 9.46 9.83 -6.15
CA ALA A 159 8.68 9.79 -4.90
C ALA A 159 7.21 10.23 -5.08
N SER A 160 6.83 10.70 -6.27
CA SER A 160 5.44 10.97 -6.61
C SER A 160 4.66 9.75 -7.11
N PHE A 161 5.23 8.54 -7.23
CA PHE A 161 4.42 7.32 -7.37
C PHE A 161 5.07 6.12 -6.69
N ILE A 162 4.94 6.08 -5.37
CA ILE A 162 5.43 4.98 -4.54
C ILE A 162 4.41 3.85 -4.56
N GLU A 163 4.89 2.66 -4.88
CA GLU A 163 4.13 1.42 -4.88
C GLU A 163 4.04 0.83 -3.47
N ASN A 164 3.00 0.04 -3.25
CA ASN A 164 2.73 -0.55 -1.94
C ASN A 164 2.68 -2.09 -1.98
N TRP A 165 2.82 -2.72 -3.14
CA TRP A 165 2.80 -4.18 -3.28
C TRP A 165 4.06 -4.87 -2.71
N PHE A 166 5.11 -4.10 -2.41
CA PHE A 166 6.29 -4.53 -1.67
C PHE A 166 6.69 -3.42 -0.71
N ILE A 167 6.85 -3.76 0.57
CA ILE A 167 7.34 -2.84 1.60
C ILE A 167 8.21 -3.62 2.57
N MET A 168 9.46 -3.23 2.77
CA MET A 168 10.30 -3.77 3.84
C MET A 168 10.55 -2.68 4.88
N ALA A 169 10.20 -2.92 6.15
CA ALA A 169 10.28 -1.90 7.18
C ALA A 169 10.55 -2.52 8.57
N PRO A 170 11.35 -1.85 9.42
CA PRO A 170 11.52 -2.28 10.79
C PRO A 170 10.19 -2.13 11.55
N ARG A 171 10.07 -2.85 12.67
CA ARG A 171 8.96 -2.67 13.61
C ARG A 171 8.90 -1.20 14.06
N GLU A 172 7.68 -0.68 14.21
CA GLU A 172 7.42 0.69 14.67
C GLU A 172 8.09 1.77 13.79
N SER A 173 8.29 1.46 12.50
CA SER A 173 8.78 2.43 11.53
C SER A 173 7.93 3.72 11.53
N PRO A 174 8.53 4.92 11.64
CA PRO A 174 7.82 6.18 11.57
C PRO A 174 7.19 6.43 10.20
N VAL A 175 7.78 5.90 9.12
CA VAL A 175 7.21 5.97 7.77
C VAL A 175 5.93 5.14 7.71
N ILE A 176 5.97 3.89 8.19
CA ILE A 176 4.79 3.02 8.19
C ILE A 176 3.72 3.52 9.15
N GLY A 177 4.10 4.00 10.32
CA GLY A 177 3.19 4.56 11.31
C GLY A 177 2.47 5.81 10.80
N ALA A 178 3.20 6.75 10.18
CA ALA A 178 2.60 7.93 9.56
C ALA A 178 1.63 7.54 8.43
N TRP A 179 2.04 6.59 7.58
CA TRP A 179 1.21 6.12 6.49
C TRP A 179 -0.06 5.41 6.98
N LEU A 180 0.07 4.57 8.02
CA LEU A 180 -1.05 3.87 8.65
C LEU A 180 -2.02 4.87 9.28
N HIS A 181 -1.52 5.87 9.99
CA HIS A 181 -2.34 6.92 10.59
C HIS A 181 -3.12 7.69 9.52
N GLU A 182 -2.44 8.17 8.48
CA GLU A 182 -3.10 8.91 7.40
C GLU A 182 -4.16 8.06 6.68
N PHE A 183 -3.85 6.80 6.38
CA PHE A 183 -4.81 5.92 5.72
C PHE A 183 -5.99 5.56 6.62
N THR A 184 -5.77 5.41 7.93
CA THR A 184 -6.83 5.22 8.93
C THR A 184 -7.79 6.41 8.93
N ASN A 185 -7.26 7.64 8.89
CA ASN A 185 -8.07 8.85 8.76
C ASN A 185 -8.85 8.86 7.43
N ALA A 186 -8.21 8.50 6.33
CA ALA A 186 -8.87 8.41 5.03
C ALA A 186 -10.04 7.40 5.02
N ILE A 187 -9.88 6.26 5.71
CA ILE A 187 -10.95 5.28 5.89
C ILE A 187 -12.08 5.85 6.76
N GLN A 188 -11.77 6.44 7.91
CA GLN A 188 -12.75 7.05 8.82
C GLN A 188 -13.56 8.16 8.15
N MET A 189 -12.92 8.98 7.31
CA MET A 189 -13.59 10.02 6.53
C MET A 189 -14.44 9.45 5.40
N THR A 190 -14.19 8.22 4.96
CA THR A 190 -14.47 7.68 3.62
C THR A 190 -13.58 8.30 2.54
N PHE A 191 -13.23 7.51 1.53
CA PHE A 191 -12.28 7.95 0.50
C PHE A 191 -12.77 9.13 -0.35
N LEU A 192 -14.08 9.27 -0.56
CA LEU A 192 -14.65 10.43 -1.26
C LEU A 192 -14.44 11.73 -0.47
N ASN A 193 -14.69 11.71 0.84
CA ASN A 193 -14.45 12.89 1.68
C ASN A 193 -12.95 13.12 1.87
N TYR A 194 -12.13 12.07 1.88
CA TYR A 194 -10.69 12.22 1.92
C TYR A 194 -10.13 12.88 0.64
N GLU A 195 -10.68 12.57 -0.53
CA GLU A 195 -10.36 13.30 -1.76
C GLU A 195 -10.73 14.79 -1.65
N MET A 196 -11.89 15.11 -1.07
CA MET A 196 -12.26 16.50 -0.79
C MET A 196 -11.29 17.17 0.20
N HIS A 197 -10.86 16.45 1.23
CA HIS A 197 -9.85 16.91 2.19
C HIS A 197 -8.51 17.21 1.51
N ILE A 198 -8.06 16.35 0.60
CA ILE A 198 -6.85 16.56 -0.20
C ILE A 198 -6.94 17.88 -0.98
N ARG A 199 -8.07 18.09 -1.69
CA ARG A 199 -8.30 19.31 -2.49
C ARG A 199 -8.37 20.56 -1.61
N HIS A 200 -9.08 20.49 -0.48
CA HIS A 200 -9.24 21.61 0.44
C HIS A 200 -7.89 22.06 1.04
N ASN A 201 -7.06 21.10 1.45
CA ASN A 201 -5.73 21.35 2.03
C ASN A 201 -4.63 21.55 0.97
N LYS A 202 -4.98 21.52 -0.32
CA LYS A 202 -4.08 21.76 -1.45
C LYS A 202 -2.86 20.84 -1.50
N TYR A 203 -3.00 19.58 -1.07
CA TYR A 203 -1.93 18.60 -1.24
C TYR A 203 -1.74 18.29 -2.73
N THR A 204 -0.49 18.25 -3.17
CA THR A 204 -0.15 17.87 -4.54
C THR A 204 -0.17 16.35 -4.65
N ILE A 205 -0.95 15.82 -5.60
CA ILE A 205 -1.07 14.39 -5.86
C ILE A 205 -0.67 14.11 -7.31
N ASN A 206 0.16 13.08 -7.54
CA ASN A 206 0.51 12.66 -8.89
C ASN A 206 -0.73 12.27 -9.70
N SER A 207 -0.81 12.74 -10.95
CA SER A 207 -1.97 12.55 -11.83
C SER A 207 -2.32 11.09 -12.14
N ARG A 208 -1.37 10.16 -11.96
CA ARG A 208 -1.58 8.70 -12.09
C ARG A 208 -2.32 8.09 -10.89
N ILE A 209 -2.42 8.82 -9.76
CA ILE A 209 -3.16 8.37 -8.58
C ILE A 209 -4.64 8.75 -8.77
N HIS A 210 -5.41 7.81 -9.29
CA HIS A 210 -6.85 7.96 -9.50
C HIS A 210 -7.61 7.82 -8.18
N LEU A 211 -7.96 8.94 -7.56
CA LEU A 211 -8.85 8.98 -6.39
C LEU A 211 -10.32 8.73 -6.78
N PRO A 212 -11.13 8.15 -5.88
CA PRO A 212 -10.79 7.63 -4.56
C PRO A 212 -10.13 6.23 -4.58
N TYR A 213 -9.93 5.63 -5.75
CA TYR A 213 -9.49 4.24 -5.87
C TYR A 213 -8.06 4.01 -5.33
N LEU A 214 -7.11 4.90 -5.64
CA LEU A 214 -5.72 4.80 -5.20
C LEU A 214 -5.42 5.63 -3.94
N THR A 215 -6.39 5.75 -3.03
CA THR A 215 -6.30 6.57 -1.81
C THR A 215 -5.06 6.27 -0.97
N GLN A 216 -4.66 5.01 -0.88
CA GLN A 216 -3.45 4.61 -0.15
C GLN A 216 -2.17 5.27 -0.70
N HIS A 217 -2.02 5.38 -2.02
CA HIS A 217 -0.88 6.07 -2.63
C HIS A 217 -0.94 7.58 -2.39
N ALA A 218 -2.15 8.16 -2.38
CA ALA A 218 -2.32 9.57 -2.02
C ALA A 218 -1.92 9.84 -0.57
N CYS A 219 -2.27 8.95 0.37
CA CYS A 219 -1.84 9.05 1.76
C CYS A 219 -0.31 9.11 1.88
N MET A 220 0.43 8.30 1.13
CA MET A 220 1.90 8.38 1.08
C MET A 220 2.40 9.77 0.65
N GLN A 221 1.79 10.35 -0.39
CA GLN A 221 2.18 11.70 -0.83
C GLN A 221 1.83 12.78 0.18
N VAL A 222 0.69 12.64 0.85
CA VAL A 222 0.26 13.56 1.90
C VAL A 222 1.26 13.52 3.06
N ILE A 223 1.65 12.33 3.55
CA ILE A 223 2.61 12.26 4.67
C ILE A 223 3.99 12.79 4.29
N LEU A 224 4.45 12.60 3.04
CA LEU A 224 5.74 13.12 2.59
C LEU A 224 5.72 14.64 2.34
N GLN A 225 4.53 15.25 2.26
CA GLN A 225 4.34 16.70 2.28
C GLN A 225 4.23 17.25 3.70
N LYS A 226 3.52 16.53 4.59
CA LYS A 226 3.40 16.89 6.03
C LYS A 226 4.73 16.76 6.77
N TYR A 227 5.52 15.72 6.44
CA TYR A 227 6.76 15.33 7.10
C TYR A 227 7.86 15.08 6.07
N PRO A 228 8.42 16.14 5.43
CA PRO A 228 9.42 16.01 4.37
C PRO A 228 10.66 15.20 4.77
N GLU A 229 11.02 15.21 6.04
CA GLU A 229 12.14 14.47 6.62
C GLU A 229 11.96 12.95 6.56
N LEU A 230 10.72 12.43 6.44
CA LEU A 230 10.50 11.00 6.22
C LEU A 230 11.10 10.52 4.89
N LYS A 231 11.26 11.41 3.89
CA LYS A 231 11.84 11.06 2.59
C LYS A 231 13.25 10.50 2.72
N GLN A 232 14.07 11.06 3.63
CA GLN A 232 15.45 10.60 3.83
C GLN A 232 15.55 9.26 4.55
N MET A 233 14.44 8.79 5.14
CA MET A 233 14.35 7.52 5.84
C MET A 233 13.90 6.37 4.90
N ILE A 234 13.60 6.68 3.64
CA ILE A 234 13.10 5.73 2.64
C ILE A 234 14.20 5.36 1.66
N ILE A 235 14.34 4.07 1.38
CA ILE A 235 15.04 3.55 0.20
C ILE A 235 14.00 3.31 -0.89
N LEU A 236 14.27 3.82 -2.09
CA LEU A 236 13.33 3.74 -3.20
C LEU A 236 14.04 3.18 -4.44
N HIS A 237 13.55 2.04 -4.92
CA HIS A 237 14.04 1.40 -6.14
C HIS A 237 13.07 1.63 -7.31
N PRO A 238 13.55 1.91 -8.53
CA PRO A 238 12.70 1.89 -9.72
C PRO A 238 12.16 0.48 -9.93
N SER A 239 10.84 0.36 -10.01
CA SER A 239 10.20 -0.92 -10.28
C SER A 239 10.56 -1.46 -11.67
N GLU A 240 10.78 -0.55 -12.63
CA GLU A 240 11.12 -0.85 -14.01
C GLU A 240 12.50 -1.49 -14.20
N ASP A 241 13.43 -1.26 -13.28
CA ASP A 241 14.76 -1.85 -13.34
C ASP A 241 14.76 -3.30 -12.85
N ASP A 242 13.76 -3.66 -12.04
CA ASP A 242 13.68 -4.99 -11.42
C ASP A 242 12.27 -5.63 -11.49
N MET A 243 11.40 -5.42 -10.48
CA MET A 243 10.13 -6.15 -10.27
C MET A 243 9.15 -6.04 -11.46
N LEU A 244 9.18 -4.93 -12.20
CA LEU A 244 8.33 -4.67 -13.37
C LEU A 244 9.14 -4.61 -14.67
N ARG A 245 10.40 -5.06 -14.65
CA ARG A 245 11.29 -5.04 -15.81
C ARG A 245 10.70 -5.80 -17.00
N ILE A 246 10.15 -6.99 -16.77
CA ILE A 246 9.51 -7.80 -17.83
C ILE A 246 8.38 -7.01 -18.48
N GLN A 247 7.54 -6.36 -17.69
CA GLN A 247 6.43 -5.60 -18.22
C GLN A 247 6.91 -4.42 -19.06
N VAL A 248 7.98 -3.75 -18.66
CA VAL A 248 8.57 -2.66 -19.44
C VAL A 248 9.17 -3.16 -20.75
N GLU A 249 9.99 -4.23 -20.68
CA GLU A 249 10.61 -4.86 -21.86
C GLU A 249 9.55 -5.39 -22.84
N CYS A 250 8.46 -5.97 -22.32
CA CYS A 250 7.32 -6.46 -23.09
C CYS A 250 6.28 -5.40 -23.44
N LYS A 251 6.51 -4.11 -23.15
CA LYS A 251 5.55 -3.02 -23.41
C LYS A 251 4.14 -3.28 -22.85
N TRP A 252 4.08 -3.97 -21.72
CA TRP A 252 2.84 -4.36 -21.03
C TRP A 252 1.95 -5.33 -21.82
N GLU A 253 2.49 -6.05 -22.82
CA GLU A 253 1.75 -7.01 -23.62
C GLU A 253 1.74 -8.41 -23.00
N PHE A 254 0.55 -8.90 -22.66
CA PHE A 254 0.37 -10.20 -22.01
C PHE A 254 1.00 -11.38 -22.76
N PRO A 255 0.90 -11.54 -24.10
CA PRO A 255 1.53 -12.67 -24.79
C PRO A 255 3.05 -12.67 -24.62
N CYS A 256 3.68 -11.49 -24.68
CA CYS A 256 5.10 -11.35 -24.40
C CYS A 256 5.37 -11.77 -22.96
N ILE A 257 4.73 -11.14 -21.97
CA ILE A 257 4.91 -11.38 -20.52
C ILE A 257 4.64 -12.84 -20.12
N SER A 258 3.68 -13.50 -20.76
CA SER A 258 3.36 -14.91 -20.51
C SER A 258 4.47 -15.83 -21.01
N ASN A 259 4.92 -15.66 -22.26
CA ASN A 259 5.97 -16.48 -22.87
C ASN A 259 7.29 -16.34 -22.12
N ALA A 260 7.63 -15.11 -21.85
CA ALA A 260 8.59 -14.60 -20.90
C ALA A 260 8.57 -15.42 -19.58
N VAL A 261 7.52 -15.35 -18.77
CA VAL A 261 7.43 -16.06 -17.48
C VAL A 261 7.52 -17.58 -17.61
N LYS A 262 6.94 -18.16 -18.68
CA LYS A 262 7.01 -19.61 -18.95
C LYS A 262 8.43 -20.11 -19.22
N LYS A 263 9.35 -19.26 -19.68
CA LYS A 263 10.76 -19.60 -19.91
C LYS A 263 11.61 -19.55 -18.64
N GLY A 264 11.01 -19.27 -17.48
CA GLY A 264 11.65 -19.34 -16.16
C GLY A 264 12.36 -18.06 -15.69
N TYR A 265 12.81 -17.19 -16.60
CA TYR A 265 13.44 -15.89 -16.27
C TYR A 265 14.43 -15.92 -15.10
N THR A 266 15.36 -16.87 -15.14
CA THR A 266 16.40 -16.99 -14.12
C THR A 266 17.25 -15.73 -13.95
N ASP A 267 17.34 -14.91 -15.00
CA ASP A 267 18.20 -13.72 -15.02
C ASP A 267 17.56 -12.48 -14.38
N ILE A 268 16.25 -12.52 -14.09
CA ILE A 268 15.52 -11.44 -13.43
C ILE A 268 15.26 -11.85 -11.98
N PRO A 269 15.80 -11.11 -10.99
CA PRO A 269 15.86 -11.58 -9.61
C PRO A 269 14.48 -11.72 -8.96
N TYR A 270 13.51 -10.93 -9.40
CA TYR A 270 12.16 -10.93 -8.89
C TYR A 270 11.18 -10.28 -9.86
N VAL A 271 9.92 -10.71 -9.84
CA VAL A 271 8.89 -10.32 -10.81
C VAL A 271 7.56 -10.07 -10.12
N LYS A 272 6.99 -8.88 -10.26
CA LYS A 272 5.63 -8.54 -9.83
C LYS A 272 4.65 -8.76 -10.97
N LEU A 273 3.78 -9.76 -10.88
CA LEU A 273 2.70 -9.95 -11.86
C LEU A 273 1.45 -9.12 -11.50
N ARG A 274 0.86 -8.43 -12.47
CA ARG A 274 -0.33 -7.58 -12.30
C ARG A 274 -1.49 -8.09 -13.14
N SER A 275 -2.72 -7.87 -12.67
CA SER A 275 -3.95 -8.14 -13.45
C SER A 275 -3.93 -9.48 -14.19
N ILE A 276 -3.93 -9.45 -15.53
CA ILE A 276 -3.95 -10.64 -16.40
C ILE A 276 -2.63 -11.42 -16.37
N ASP A 277 -1.49 -10.76 -16.12
CA ASP A 277 -0.15 -11.37 -16.08
C ASP A 277 -0.05 -12.46 -15.02
N ARG A 278 -0.89 -12.39 -13.98
CA ARG A 278 -0.95 -13.41 -12.92
C ARG A 278 -1.19 -14.80 -13.49
N PHE A 279 -1.89 -14.89 -14.63
CA PHE A 279 -2.21 -16.12 -15.33
C PHE A 279 -1.14 -16.58 -16.33
N ALA A 280 0.06 -16.00 -16.28
CA ALA A 280 1.14 -16.33 -17.21
C ALA A 280 1.52 -17.82 -17.24
N LEU A 281 1.38 -18.55 -16.13
CA LEU A 281 1.65 -19.99 -16.04
C LEU A 281 0.42 -20.90 -16.27
N LYS A 282 -0.68 -20.39 -16.83
CA LYS A 282 -1.79 -21.25 -17.29
C LYS A 282 -1.40 -22.10 -18.50
#